data_AF-A0A0V0R412-F1
#
_entry.id   AF-A0A0V0R412-F1
#
_cell.length_a   1.000
_cell.length_b   1.000
_cell.length_c   1.000
_cell.angle_alpha   90.00
_cell.angle_beta   90.00
_cell.angle_gamma   90.00
#
_symmetry.space_group_name_H-M   'P 1'
#
loop_
_entity.id
_entity.type
_entity.pdbx_description
1 polymer ?
#
loop_
_entity_poly.entity_id
_entity_poly.type
_entity_poly.pdbx_seq_one_letter_code
_entity_poly.pdbx_strand_id
1 'polypeptide(L)'
;MFLKPKENAEFEQEFTSFVPKEGEVRAVANKNTACAYYLRGIEQCRRRVLELAGNPNSENHDLGFLPCKKIVDAHYRCMTDEQFGHTIEEAPEYTQPFVNKFFDCTFKEMRPFIKCRPHFDNIVRNIYRQEGALDDTY
;
A
#
# COMPACT_ATOMS: atom_id res chain seq x y z
N MET A 1 -23.13 -3.87 -46.08
CA MET A 1 -24.13 -4.15 -45.03
C MET A 1 -23.58 -3.55 -43.75
N PHE A 2 -24.04 -2.36 -43.37
CA PHE A 2 -23.54 -1.65 -42.18
C PHE A 2 -24.23 -2.24 -40.95
N LEU A 3 -23.46 -2.86 -40.06
CA LEU A 3 -23.96 -3.35 -38.78
C LEU A 3 -24.36 -2.13 -37.94
N LYS A 4 -25.64 -2.05 -37.54
CA LYS A 4 -26.08 -1.06 -36.57
C LYS A 4 -25.44 -1.38 -35.21
N PRO A 5 -24.90 -0.40 -34.48
CA PRO A 5 -24.38 -0.64 -33.14
C PRO A 5 -25.52 -1.10 -32.22
N LYS A 6 -25.27 -2.12 -31.41
CA LYS A 6 -26.18 -2.55 -30.35
C LYS A 6 -26.22 -1.44 -29.29
N GLU A 7 -27.40 -0.86 -29.07
CA GLU A 7 -27.67 -0.06 -27.88
C GLU A 7 -27.51 -0.97 -26.65
N ASN A 8 -26.72 -0.51 -25.68
CA ASN A 8 -26.46 -1.11 -24.36
C ASN A 8 -25.43 -2.26 -24.36
N ALA A 9 -24.15 -1.94 -24.59
CA ALA A 9 -23.06 -2.82 -24.20
C ALA A 9 -22.77 -2.65 -22.69
N GLU A 10 -22.94 -3.73 -21.91
CA GLU A 10 -22.67 -3.85 -20.46
C GLU A 10 -21.23 -3.50 -20.00
N PHE A 11 -20.37 -3.03 -20.91
CA PHE A 11 -18.96 -2.76 -20.68
C PHE A 11 -18.59 -1.27 -20.73
N GLU A 12 -19.56 -0.36 -20.94
CA GLU A 12 -19.35 1.08 -20.79
C GLU A 12 -19.43 1.51 -19.32
N GLN A 13 -18.69 0.83 -18.44
CA GLN A 13 -18.24 1.52 -17.23
C GLN A 13 -17.12 2.44 -17.68
N GLU A 14 -17.38 3.74 -17.76
CA GLU A 14 -16.35 4.75 -17.90
C GLU A 14 -15.37 4.61 -16.73
N PHE A 15 -14.33 3.80 -16.92
CA PHE A 15 -13.16 3.86 -16.07
C PHE A 15 -12.54 5.22 -16.37
N THR A 16 -12.72 6.17 -15.46
CA THR A 16 -11.91 7.38 -15.39
C THR A 16 -10.47 6.94 -15.08
N SER A 17 -9.77 6.49 -16.12
CA SER A 17 -8.35 6.16 -16.05
C SER A 17 -7.59 7.47 -15.93
N PHE A 18 -7.35 7.87 -14.69
CA PHE A 18 -6.57 9.07 -14.39
C PHE A 18 -5.08 8.75 -14.57
N VAL A 19 -4.47 9.35 -15.59
CA VAL A 19 -3.01 9.31 -15.78
C VAL A 19 -2.38 10.29 -14.78
N PRO A 20 -1.52 9.84 -13.85
CA PRO A 20 -0.84 10.74 -12.92
C PRO A 20 0.07 11.74 -13.65
N LYS A 21 0.23 12.93 -13.06
CA LYS A 21 1.21 13.92 -13.53
C LYS A 21 2.64 13.37 -13.36
N GLU A 22 3.59 13.80 -14.20
CA GLU A 22 4.99 13.34 -14.10
C GLU A 22 5.62 13.67 -12.73
N GLY A 23 5.32 14.86 -12.19
CA GLY A 23 5.79 15.29 -10.86
C GLY A 23 5.32 14.36 -9.73
N GLU A 24 4.07 13.90 -9.77
CA GLU A 24 3.54 12.90 -8.82
C GLU A 24 4.35 11.61 -8.88
N VAL A 25 4.57 11.09 -10.09
CA VAL A 25 5.32 9.84 -10.29
C VAL A 25 6.75 9.98 -9.75
N ARG A 26 7.41 11.10 -10.04
CA ARG A 26 8.79 11.36 -9.60
C ARG A 26 8.89 11.53 -8.08
N ALA A 27 7.97 12.28 -7.47
CA ALA A 27 7.96 12.49 -6.02
C ALA A 27 7.78 11.15 -5.27
N VAL A 28 6.79 10.35 -5.68
CA VAL A 28 6.53 9.03 -5.09
C VAL A 28 7.71 8.08 -5.34
N ALA A 29 8.31 8.08 -6.54
CA ALA A 29 9.48 7.27 -6.84
C ALA A 29 10.71 7.65 -5.98
N ASN A 30 10.92 8.95 -5.75
CA ASN A 30 12.00 9.45 -4.89
C ASN A 30 11.77 9.04 -3.43
N LYS A 31 10.55 9.19 -2.91
CA LYS A 31 10.19 8.72 -1.55
C LYS A 31 10.35 7.21 -1.42
N ASN A 32 9.90 6.45 -2.41
CA ASN A 32 10.10 5.00 -2.44
C ASN A 32 11.57 4.61 -2.38
N THR A 33 12.44 5.35 -3.07
CA THR A 33 13.88 5.14 -3.03
C THR A 33 14.45 5.48 -1.65
N ALA A 34 14.08 6.63 -1.08
CA ALA A 34 14.54 7.07 0.24
C ALA A 34 14.11 6.11 1.36
N CYS A 35 12.89 5.58 1.28
CA CYS A 35 12.31 4.69 2.28
C CYS A 35 12.50 3.20 1.97
N ALA A 36 13.25 2.85 0.91
CA ALA A 36 13.42 1.47 0.44
C ALA A 36 14.07 0.54 1.48
N TYR A 37 14.89 1.08 2.39
CA TYR A 37 15.56 0.29 3.42
C TYR A 37 14.56 -0.41 4.36
N TYR A 38 13.40 0.20 4.60
CA TYR A 38 12.34 -0.43 5.40
C TYR A 38 11.81 -1.70 4.75
N LEU A 39 11.74 -1.77 3.41
CA LEU A 39 11.29 -2.98 2.71
C LEU A 39 12.20 -4.17 3.01
N ARG A 40 13.51 -3.93 3.04
CA ARG A 40 14.48 -4.97 3.43
C ARG A 40 14.27 -5.41 4.88
N GLY A 41 14.03 -4.46 5.78
CA GLY A 41 13.73 -4.74 7.19
C GLY A 41 12.43 -5.54 7.38
N ILE A 42 11.38 -5.19 6.63
CA ILE A 42 10.08 -5.87 6.65
C ILE A 42 10.24 -7.33 6.19
N GLU A 43 10.94 -7.57 5.07
CA GLU A 43 11.15 -8.93 4.57
C GLU A 43 12.07 -9.75 5.49
N GLN A 44 13.09 -9.15 6.08
CA GLN A 44 13.91 -9.83 7.09
C GLN A 44 13.10 -10.20 8.34
N CYS A 45 12.26 -9.28 8.82
CA CYS A 45 11.39 -9.54 9.95
C CYS A 45 10.42 -10.68 9.63
N ARG A 46 9.78 -10.66 8.45
CA ARG A 46 8.91 -11.74 7.98
C ARG A 46 9.60 -13.10 8.05
N ARG A 47 10.81 -13.18 7.49
CA ARG A 47 11.57 -14.43 7.46
C ARG A 47 11.80 -14.97 8.87
N ARG A 48 12.22 -14.11 9.80
CA ARG A 48 12.40 -14.48 11.21
C ARG A 48 11.09 -14.93 11.85
N VAL A 49 9.98 -14.24 11.58
CA VAL A 49 8.69 -14.62 12.17
C VAL A 49 8.19 -15.94 11.59
N LEU A 50 8.38 -16.20 10.30
CA LEU A 50 8.07 -17.52 9.71
C LEU A 50 8.96 -18.62 10.28
N GLU A 51 10.24 -18.34 10.52
CA GLU A 51 11.17 -19.26 11.19
C GLU A 51 10.72 -19.57 12.63
N LEU A 52 10.23 -18.58 13.37
CA LEU A 52 9.71 -18.72 14.74
C LEU A 52 8.31 -19.38 14.80
N ALA A 53 7.45 -19.04 13.85
CA ALA A 53 6.13 -19.63 13.70
C ALA A 53 6.27 -21.12 13.37
N GLY A 54 7.27 -21.52 12.59
CA GLY A 54 7.49 -22.92 12.26
C GLY A 54 6.36 -23.45 11.36
N ASN A 55 5.51 -24.32 11.91
CA ASN A 55 4.38 -24.90 11.17
C ASN A 55 3.08 -24.12 11.41
N PRO A 56 2.04 -24.32 10.56
CA PRO A 56 0.74 -23.65 10.72
C PRO A 56 -0.03 -24.00 12.01
N ASN A 57 0.40 -25.00 12.77
CA ASN A 57 -0.24 -25.47 14.00
C ASN A 57 0.50 -25.00 15.27
N SER A 58 1.50 -24.14 15.12
CA SER A 58 2.30 -23.58 16.21
C SER A 58 1.55 -22.47 16.92
N GLU A 59 1.69 -22.35 18.24
CA GLU A 59 1.16 -21.23 19.03
C GLU A 59 1.68 -19.88 18.53
N ASN A 60 2.87 -19.86 17.92
CA ASN A 60 3.47 -18.67 17.34
C ASN A 60 2.97 -18.36 15.92
N HIS A 61 2.19 -19.25 15.30
CA HIS A 61 1.62 -19.01 13.97
C HIS A 61 0.58 -17.90 14.00
N ASP A 62 -0.22 -17.85 15.07
CA ASP A 62 -1.25 -16.82 15.29
C ASP A 62 -0.67 -15.42 15.51
N LEU A 63 0.60 -15.33 15.92
CA LEU A 63 1.32 -14.05 16.00
C LEU A 63 1.57 -13.45 14.60
N GLY A 64 1.53 -14.27 13.54
CA GLY A 64 1.51 -13.83 12.15
C GLY A 64 2.58 -12.79 11.82
N PHE A 65 2.21 -11.71 11.13
CA PHE A 65 3.13 -10.62 10.80
C PHE A 65 3.21 -9.51 11.86
N LEU A 66 2.49 -9.65 12.99
CA LEU A 66 2.36 -8.60 14.02
C LEU A 66 3.70 -8.10 14.59
N PRO A 67 4.72 -8.94 14.84
CA PRO A 67 6.02 -8.47 15.33
C PRO A 67 6.71 -7.48 14.37
N CYS A 68 6.37 -7.53 13.08
CA CYS A 68 6.93 -6.67 12.04
C CYS A 68 6.17 -5.35 11.88
N LYS A 69 5.04 -5.17 12.58
CA LYS A 69 4.20 -3.97 12.51
C LYS A 69 4.99 -2.68 12.71
N LYS A 70 5.90 -2.64 13.69
CA LYS A 70 6.72 -1.45 13.97
C LYS A 70 7.54 -0.97 12.76
N ILE A 71 8.04 -1.89 11.95
CA ILE A 71 8.84 -1.57 10.75
C ILE A 71 7.90 -1.13 9.62
N VAL A 72 6.72 -1.72 9.51
CA VAL A 72 5.67 -1.29 8.57
C VAL A 72 5.22 0.14 8.89
N ASP A 73 4.95 0.45 10.16
CA ASP A 73 4.58 1.80 10.59
C ASP A 73 5.72 2.80 10.36
N ALA A 74 6.98 2.38 10.57
CA ALA A 74 8.13 3.23 10.25
C ALA A 74 8.28 3.47 8.74
N HIS A 75 7.95 2.48 7.91
CA HIS A 75 7.89 2.67 6.46
C HIS A 75 6.80 3.67 6.09
N TYR A 76 5.61 3.53 6.66
CA TYR A 76 4.50 4.46 6.48
C TYR A 76 4.91 5.88 6.82
N ARG A 77 5.43 6.11 8.04
CA ARG A 77 5.92 7.41 8.49
C ARG A 77 6.95 8.04 7.56
N CYS A 78 7.91 7.25 7.07
CA CYS A 78 8.89 7.73 6.10
C CYS A 78 8.24 8.14 4.77
N MET A 79 7.26 7.37 4.32
CA MET A 79 6.54 7.63 3.07
C MET A 79 5.58 8.81 3.16
N THR A 80 5.15 9.19 4.37
CA THR A 80 4.20 10.27 4.65
C THR A 80 4.82 11.49 5.33
N ASP A 81 6.15 11.51 5.46
CA ASP A 81 6.89 12.55 6.19
C ASP A 81 6.38 12.80 7.62
N GLU A 82 5.84 11.76 8.26
CA GLU A 82 5.24 11.81 9.60
C GLU A 82 4.03 12.75 9.74
N GLN A 83 3.46 13.22 8.62
CA GLN A 83 2.39 14.23 8.63
C GLN A 83 0.99 13.63 8.81
N PHE A 84 0.81 12.34 8.54
CA PHE A 84 -0.51 11.69 8.43
C PHE A 84 -0.70 10.58 9.46
N GLY A 85 -0.26 10.84 10.69
CA GLY A 85 -0.29 9.86 11.78
C GLY A 85 1.01 9.08 11.92
N HIS A 86 1.17 8.42 13.08
CA HIS A 86 2.36 7.64 13.42
C HIS A 86 2.25 6.18 12.99
N THR A 87 1.04 5.70 12.74
CA THR A 87 0.74 4.33 12.34
C THR A 87 -0.11 4.32 11.07
N ILE A 88 -0.08 3.22 10.34
CA ILE A 88 -0.84 3.11 9.08
C ILE A 88 -2.36 3.08 9.33
N GLU A 89 -2.81 2.70 10.54
CA GLU A 89 -4.20 2.76 10.97
C GLU A 89 -4.70 4.18 11.17
N GLU A 90 -3.82 5.09 11.56
CA GLU A 90 -4.11 6.52 11.73
C GLU A 90 -4.20 7.28 10.40
N ALA A 91 -3.98 6.60 9.28
CA ALA A 91 -4.09 7.21 7.96
C ALA A 91 -5.50 7.81 7.74
N PRO A 92 -5.61 8.89 6.93
CA PRO A 92 -6.88 9.57 6.70
C PRO A 92 -8.02 8.63 6.27
N GLU A 93 -9.25 8.96 6.64
CA GLU A 93 -10.42 8.08 6.46
C GLU A 93 -10.61 7.61 5.00
N TYR A 94 -10.36 8.48 4.03
CA TYR A 94 -10.46 8.15 2.60
C TYR A 94 -9.46 7.08 2.13
N THR A 95 -8.43 6.77 2.92
CA THR A 95 -7.46 5.71 2.62
C THR A 95 -7.79 4.37 3.27
N GLN A 96 -8.74 4.34 4.21
CA GLN A 96 -9.05 3.17 5.02
C GLN A 96 -9.42 1.91 4.21
N PRO A 97 -10.10 1.99 3.05
CA PRO A 97 -10.31 0.81 2.21
C PRO A 97 -9.02 0.13 1.75
N PHE A 98 -7.93 0.90 1.58
CA PHE A 98 -6.61 0.38 1.20
C PHE A 98 -5.81 -0.08 2.41
N VAL A 99 -5.95 0.60 3.55
CA VAL A 99 -5.41 0.18 4.85
C VAL A 99 -5.90 -1.21 5.18
N ASN A 100 -7.22 -1.44 5.15
CA ASN A 100 -7.83 -2.73 5.44
C ASN A 100 -7.34 -3.84 4.49
N LYS A 101 -7.28 -3.58 3.18
CA LYS A 101 -6.75 -4.53 2.19
C LYS A 101 -5.28 -4.86 2.43
N PHE A 102 -4.49 -3.85 2.80
CA PHE A 102 -3.09 -4.05 3.14
C PHE A 102 -2.93 -4.91 4.39
N PHE A 103 -3.74 -4.66 5.43
CA PHE A 103 -3.77 -5.45 6.65
C PHE A 103 -4.16 -6.89 6.42
N ASP A 104 -5.25 -7.12 5.70
CA ASP A 104 -5.72 -8.46 5.36
C ASP A 104 -4.64 -9.22 4.58
N CYS A 105 -4.05 -8.60 3.55
CA CYS A 105 -3.00 -9.23 2.76
C CYS A 105 -1.74 -9.57 3.59
N THR A 106 -1.29 -8.64 4.43
CA THR A 106 0.03 -8.74 5.09
C THR A 106 -0.05 -9.51 6.41
N PHE A 107 -1.05 -9.21 7.25
CA PHE A 107 -1.12 -9.71 8.62
C PHE A 107 -2.05 -10.90 8.75
N LYS A 108 -3.17 -10.94 8.02
CA LYS A 108 -4.14 -12.04 8.07
C LYS A 108 -3.77 -13.19 7.13
N GLU A 109 -3.42 -12.88 5.89
CA GLU A 109 -3.01 -13.87 4.88
C GLU A 109 -1.51 -14.17 4.90
N MET A 110 -0.72 -13.44 5.70
CA MET A 110 0.73 -13.61 5.84
C MET A 110 1.50 -13.59 4.50
N ARG A 111 0.99 -12.86 3.51
CA ARG A 111 1.64 -12.75 2.20
C ARG A 111 2.92 -11.92 2.30
N PRO A 112 3.91 -12.17 1.42
CA PRO A 112 5.08 -11.29 1.29
C PRO A 112 4.67 -9.84 1.07
N PHE A 113 5.39 -8.89 1.65
CA PHE A 113 5.05 -7.46 1.57
C PHE A 113 4.99 -7.00 0.12
N ILE A 114 5.87 -7.52 -0.75
CA ILE A 114 5.87 -7.23 -2.19
C ILE A 114 4.53 -7.54 -2.87
N LYS A 115 3.76 -8.53 -2.39
CA LYS A 115 2.43 -8.85 -2.93
C LYS A 115 1.34 -7.91 -2.41
N CYS A 116 1.53 -7.36 -1.21
CA CYS A 116 0.60 -6.43 -0.56
C CYS A 116 0.92 -4.96 -0.86
N ARG A 117 2.12 -4.71 -1.39
CA ARG A 117 2.67 -3.42 -1.75
C ARG A 117 1.71 -2.52 -2.54
N PRO A 118 0.93 -3.02 -3.53
CA PRO A 118 0.00 -2.16 -4.25
C PRO A 118 -1.06 -1.51 -3.34
N HIS A 119 -1.50 -2.18 -2.27
CA HIS A 119 -2.44 -1.58 -1.31
C HIS A 119 -1.77 -0.47 -0.50
N PHE A 120 -0.55 -0.71 -0.05
CA PHE A 120 0.25 0.28 0.66
C PHE A 120 0.52 1.53 -0.19
N ASP A 121 0.90 1.34 -1.46
CA ASP A 121 1.16 2.45 -2.39
C ASP A 121 -0.08 3.29 -2.65
N ASN A 122 -1.27 2.66 -2.70
CA ASN A 122 -2.51 3.39 -2.86
C ASN A 122 -2.87 4.24 -1.63
N ILE A 123 -2.50 3.82 -0.41
CA ILE A 123 -2.65 4.65 0.79
C ILE A 123 -1.83 5.94 0.61
N VAL A 124 -0.53 5.80 0.36
CA VAL A 124 0.39 6.94 0.21
C VAL A 124 -0.02 7.84 -0.95
N ARG A 125 -0.37 7.26 -2.09
CA ARG A 125 -0.76 8.00 -3.28
C ARG A 125 -2.04 8.82 -3.06
N ASN A 126 -3.03 8.24 -2.41
CA ASN A 126 -4.28 8.97 -2.13
C ASN A 126 -4.07 10.11 -1.15
N ILE A 127 -3.16 9.96 -0.18
CA ILE A 127 -2.79 11.04 0.76
C ILE A 127 -2.29 12.26 0.00
N TYR A 128 -1.23 12.07 -0.81
CA TYR A 128 -0.62 13.18 -1.53
C TYR A 128 -1.51 13.79 -2.62
N ARG A 129 -2.51 13.06 -3.10
CA ARG A 129 -3.49 13.57 -4.07
C ARG A 129 -4.55 14.46 -3.45
N GLN A 130 -5.08 14.09 -2.29
CA GLN A 130 -6.16 14.85 -1.63
C GLN A 130 -5.62 16.16 -1.03
N GLU A 131 -4.36 16.17 -0.59
CA GLU A 131 -3.75 17.35 0.05
C GLU A 131 -3.20 18.38 -0.94
N GLY A 132 -3.24 18.11 -2.25
CA GLY A 132 -2.62 18.99 -3.25
C GLY A 132 -1.10 19.20 -3.04
N ALA A 133 -0.46 18.41 -2.16
CA ALA A 133 0.96 18.50 -1.83
C ALA A 133 1.89 18.18 -3.01
N LEU A 134 1.31 17.77 -4.14
CA LEU A 134 1.98 17.51 -5.41
C LEU A 134 1.80 18.66 -6.43
N ASP A 135 1.26 19.82 -6.02
CA ASP A 135 1.23 21.00 -6.88
C ASP A 135 2.64 21.60 -7.04
N ASP A 136 3.19 21.35 -8.23
CA ASP A 136 3.99 22.25 -9.07
C ASP A 136 5.09 23.09 -8.40
N THR A 137 5.75 22.57 -7.37
CA THR A 137 7.08 23.07 -6.95
C THR A 137 8.17 22.15 -7.49
N TYR A 138 8.32 22.10 -8.82
CA TYR A 138 9.59 21.97 -9.57
C TYR A 138 9.34 22.15 -11.06
#